data_AF-A0A3S5JAB3-F1
#
_entry.id   AF-A0A3S5JAB3-F1
#
_cell.length_a   1.000
_cell.length_b   1.000
_cell.length_c   1.000
_cell.angle_alpha   90.00
_cell.angle_beta   90.00
_cell.angle_gamma   90.00
#
_symmetry.space_group_name_H-M   'P 1'
#
loop_
_entity.id
_entity.type
_entity.pdbx_description
1 polymer ?
#
loop_
_entity_poly.entity_id
_entity_poly.type
_entity_poly.pdbx_seq_one_letter_code
_entity_poly.pdbx_strand_id
1 'polypeptide(L)'
;MGVPGADVVKVEPPAGNALLAMGPFPDDDSDPEKSASCFFLNTSKHRVVLDLTTAEGRGQLARLIRHFDIVIAGTNVESLDAMGIGYDQLKDWNPNVILTTISGFGSFGPHADWQGSHLVNCAVGGWANFCGTPDRALLQAGGAITETLAGAYAATARLIVALGRARHGVLSILTSAHGRRC
;
A
#
# COMPACT_ATOMS: atom_id res chain seq x y z
N MET A 1 5.56 3.95 8.57
CA MET A 1 5.45 4.27 10.02
C MET A 1 4.09 3.85 10.53
N GLY A 2 4.01 3.16 11.68
CA GLY A 2 2.73 2.93 12.36
C GLY A 2 2.05 4.26 12.72
N VAL A 3 0.73 4.29 12.70
CA VAL A 3 -0.02 5.48 13.12
C VAL A 3 -0.02 5.51 14.65
N PRO A 4 0.43 6.61 15.30
CA PRO A 4 0.40 6.71 16.76
C PRO A 4 -1.00 6.41 17.31
N GLY A 5 -1.09 5.44 18.23
CA GLY A 5 -2.35 5.04 18.85
C GLY A 5 -3.17 3.98 18.10
N ALA A 6 -2.71 3.48 16.95
CA ALA A 6 -3.34 2.36 16.26
C ALA A 6 -2.60 1.04 16.51
N ASP A 7 -3.34 -0.05 16.73
CA ASP A 7 -2.79 -1.40 16.61
C ASP A 7 -2.71 -1.77 15.12
N VAL A 8 -1.53 -2.15 14.65
CA VAL A 8 -1.26 -2.41 13.24
C VAL A 8 -0.69 -3.82 13.08
N VAL A 9 -1.48 -4.70 12.47
CA VAL A 9 -1.04 -6.03 12.04
C VAL A 9 -0.72 -6.00 10.55
N LYS A 10 0.51 -6.39 10.21
CA LYS A 10 0.97 -6.61 8.85
C LYS A 10 0.87 -8.10 8.51
N VAL A 11 -0.02 -8.42 7.59
CA VAL A 11 -0.17 -9.76 7.01
C VAL A 11 0.86 -9.94 5.89
N GLU A 12 1.66 -10.99 5.98
CA GLU A 12 2.70 -11.32 4.99
C GLU A 12 2.52 -12.72 4.41
N PRO A 13 2.92 -12.94 3.15
CA PRO A 13 2.92 -14.29 2.58
C PRO A 13 4.00 -15.16 3.25
N PRO A 14 3.90 -16.50 3.15
CA PRO A 14 4.90 -17.43 3.69
C PRO A 14 6.33 -17.18 3.20
N ALA A 15 6.48 -16.66 1.98
CA ALA A 15 7.78 -16.30 1.42
C ALA A 15 8.41 -15.02 2.04
N GLY A 16 7.66 -14.31 2.90
CA GLY A 16 8.04 -13.01 3.43
C GLY A 16 7.80 -11.85 2.46
N ASN A 17 7.85 -10.62 2.96
CA ASN A 17 7.79 -9.42 2.13
C ASN A 17 9.16 -9.04 1.54
N ALA A 18 9.15 -8.40 0.38
CA ALA A 18 10.35 -8.01 -0.37
C ALA A 18 11.33 -7.10 0.42
N LEU A 19 10.87 -6.34 1.43
CA LEU A 19 11.76 -5.48 2.21
C LEU A 19 12.75 -6.29 3.04
N LEU A 20 12.44 -7.55 3.39
CA LEU A 20 13.38 -8.40 4.14
C LEU A 20 14.67 -8.68 3.36
N ALA A 21 14.58 -8.70 2.02
CA ALA A 21 15.72 -8.87 1.14
C ALA A 21 16.34 -7.53 0.70
N MET A 22 15.81 -6.39 1.18
CA MET A 22 16.27 -5.07 0.78
C MET A 22 17.23 -4.50 1.83
N GLY A 23 18.46 -4.26 1.40
CA GLY A 23 19.47 -3.61 2.22
C GLY A 23 19.16 -2.12 2.53
N PRO A 24 20.09 -1.41 3.16
CA PRO A 24 21.38 -1.93 3.64
C PRO A 24 21.22 -2.93 4.78
N PHE A 25 22.19 -3.84 4.88
CA PHE A 25 22.31 -4.83 5.95
C PHE A 25 23.56 -4.51 6.77
N PRO A 26 23.47 -4.42 8.11
CA PRO A 26 24.64 -4.37 8.97
C PRO A 26 25.60 -5.54 8.66
N ASP A 27 26.89 -5.22 8.56
CA ASP A 27 27.97 -6.19 8.30
C ASP A 27 27.79 -7.01 7.00
N ASP A 28 27.01 -6.50 6.04
CA ASP A 28 26.60 -7.22 4.81
C ASP A 28 25.90 -8.57 5.08
N ASP A 29 25.33 -8.75 6.28
CA ASP A 29 24.59 -9.95 6.65
C ASP A 29 23.13 -9.83 6.20
N SER A 30 22.81 -10.53 5.11
CA SER A 30 21.48 -10.55 4.48
C SER A 30 20.40 -11.31 5.28
N ASP A 31 20.57 -11.47 6.59
CA ASP A 31 19.52 -11.91 7.49
C ASP A 31 18.26 -11.03 7.32
N PRO A 32 17.08 -11.61 7.02
CA PRO A 32 15.81 -10.90 6.94
C PRO A 32 15.52 -9.96 8.11
N GLU A 33 15.95 -10.35 9.32
CA GLU A 33 15.77 -9.58 10.56
C GLU A 33 16.80 -8.46 10.72
N LYS A 34 17.72 -8.28 9.76
CA LYS A 34 18.72 -7.20 9.77
C LYS A 34 18.51 -6.16 8.67
N SER A 35 17.43 -6.26 7.89
CA SER A 35 17.11 -5.26 6.87
C SER A 35 16.76 -3.90 7.49
N ALA A 36 17.60 -2.89 7.22
CA ALA A 36 17.33 -1.51 7.61
C ALA A 36 16.05 -0.96 6.96
N SER A 37 15.76 -1.37 5.71
CA SER A 37 14.54 -0.99 4.99
C SER A 37 13.29 -1.56 5.67
N CYS A 38 13.35 -2.80 6.14
CA CYS A 38 12.27 -3.42 6.90
C CYS A 38 12.03 -2.66 8.21
N PHE A 39 13.09 -2.38 8.98
CA PHE A 39 12.98 -1.63 10.23
C PHE A 39 12.40 -0.23 10.03
N PHE A 40 12.92 0.52 9.05
CA PHE A 40 12.46 1.88 8.76
C PHE A 40 10.96 1.95 8.43
N LEU A 41 10.45 1.02 7.61
CA LEU A 41 9.07 1.08 7.13
C LEU A 41 8.04 0.36 8.02
N ASN A 42 8.48 -0.62 8.82
CA ASN A 42 7.59 -1.51 9.56
C ASN A 42 7.72 -1.44 11.09
N THR A 43 8.49 -0.50 11.62
CA THR A 43 8.50 -0.22 13.08
C THR A 43 7.06 -0.01 13.60
N SER A 44 6.79 -0.55 14.79
CA SER A 44 5.50 -0.52 15.50
C SER A 44 4.35 -1.28 14.82
N LYS A 45 4.66 -2.32 14.03
CA LYS A 45 3.65 -3.24 13.48
C LYS A 45 3.89 -4.66 13.98
N HIS A 46 2.82 -5.36 14.33
CA HIS A 46 2.84 -6.80 14.57
C HIS A 46 2.85 -7.54 13.23
N ARG A 47 3.69 -8.56 13.08
CA ARG A 47 3.75 -9.39 11.87
C ARG A 47 2.96 -10.67 12.07
N VAL A 48 2.15 -11.04 11.07
CA VAL A 48 1.50 -12.34 10.98
C VAL A 48 1.71 -12.88 9.57
N VAL A 49 2.07 -14.16 9.47
CA VAL A 49 2.25 -14.84 8.18
C VAL A 49 0.97 -15.60 7.87
N LEU A 50 0.31 -15.28 6.74
CA LEU A 50 -0.89 -15.96 6.25
C LEU A 50 -0.74 -16.27 4.76
N ASP A 51 -1.03 -17.51 4.35
CA ASP A 51 -1.14 -17.86 2.94
C ASP A 51 -2.56 -17.60 2.42
N LEU A 52 -2.77 -16.43 1.85
CA LEU A 52 -4.08 -16.00 1.33
C LEU A 52 -4.49 -16.73 0.05
N THR A 53 -3.61 -17.53 -0.56
CA THR A 53 -3.97 -18.39 -1.71
C THR A 53 -4.79 -19.60 -1.26
N THR A 54 -4.66 -19.99 0.01
CA THR A 54 -5.38 -21.13 0.60
C THR A 54 -6.69 -20.70 1.26
N ALA A 55 -7.66 -21.63 1.31
CA ALA A 55 -8.90 -21.42 2.07
C ALA A 55 -8.64 -21.25 3.58
N GLU A 56 -7.62 -21.94 4.11
CA GLU A 56 -7.24 -21.83 5.51
C GLU A 56 -6.72 -20.43 5.85
N GLY A 57 -5.78 -19.90 5.07
CA GLY A 57 -5.23 -18.56 5.30
C GLY A 57 -6.29 -17.46 5.13
N ARG A 58 -7.22 -17.61 4.17
CA ARG A 58 -8.39 -16.71 4.09
C ARG A 58 -9.30 -16.84 5.31
N GLY A 59 -9.50 -18.04 5.85
CA GLY A 59 -10.26 -18.27 7.07
C GLY A 59 -9.60 -17.69 8.33
N GLN A 60 -8.27 -17.64 8.38
CA GLN A 60 -7.52 -16.97 9.44
C GLN A 60 -7.63 -15.44 9.30
N LEU A 61 -7.49 -14.91 8.08
CA LEU A 61 -7.68 -13.49 7.78
C LEU A 61 -9.10 -13.03 8.17
N ALA A 62 -10.12 -13.82 7.85
CA ALA A 62 -11.52 -13.53 8.20
C ALA A 62 -11.74 -13.40 9.72
N ARG A 63 -11.03 -14.20 10.54
CA ARG A 63 -11.08 -14.08 12.01
C ARG A 63 -10.39 -12.81 12.47
N LEU A 64 -9.25 -12.48 11.87
CA LEU A 64 -8.49 -11.28 12.20
C LEU A 64 -9.33 -10.03 11.93
N ILE A 65 -9.90 -9.89 10.73
CA ILE A 65 -10.63 -8.69 10.27
C ILE A 65 -11.81 -8.30 11.16
N ARG A 66 -12.40 -9.25 11.90
CA ARG A 66 -13.47 -8.95 12.87
C ARG A 66 -13.04 -8.00 13.99
N HIS A 67 -11.74 -7.88 14.21
CA HIS A 67 -11.14 -7.05 15.25
C HIS A 67 -10.45 -5.78 14.70
N PHE A 68 -10.45 -5.58 13.38
CA PHE A 68 -9.82 -4.43 12.75
C PHE A 68 -10.84 -3.60 12.01
N ASP A 69 -10.78 -2.30 12.21
CA ASP A 69 -11.69 -1.36 11.54
C ASP A 69 -11.32 -1.17 10.07
N ILE A 70 -10.05 -1.34 9.71
CA ILE A 70 -9.54 -0.86 8.42
C ILE A 70 -8.47 -1.78 7.86
N VAL A 71 -8.65 -2.12 6.58
CA VAL A 71 -7.73 -2.92 5.77
C VAL A 71 -7.03 -2.01 4.77
N ILE A 72 -5.70 -2.09 4.70
CA ILE A 72 -4.90 -1.37 3.70
C ILE A 72 -4.25 -2.40 2.78
N ALA A 73 -4.49 -2.27 1.49
CA ALA A 73 -3.95 -3.15 0.45
C ALA A 73 -3.10 -2.33 -0.55
N GLY A 74 -1.85 -2.74 -0.74
CA GLY A 74 -0.95 -2.17 -1.76
C GLY A 74 -1.21 -2.76 -3.15
N THR A 75 -2.47 -2.89 -3.54
CA THR A 75 -2.91 -3.39 -4.84
C THR A 75 -4.28 -2.76 -5.19
N ASN A 76 -4.80 -3.01 -6.39
CA ASN A 76 -6.11 -2.51 -6.83
C ASN A 76 -7.27 -3.41 -6.37
N VAL A 77 -8.50 -2.90 -6.49
CA VAL A 77 -9.73 -3.62 -6.09
C VAL A 77 -9.89 -4.94 -6.85
N GLU A 78 -9.69 -4.92 -8.17
CA GLU A 78 -9.83 -6.11 -9.01
C GLU A 78 -8.92 -7.27 -8.57
N SER A 79 -7.67 -6.97 -8.19
CA SER A 79 -6.74 -7.99 -7.68
C SER A 79 -7.23 -8.60 -6.38
N LEU A 80 -7.82 -7.80 -5.47
CA LEU A 80 -8.38 -8.30 -4.22
C LEU A 80 -9.60 -9.18 -4.46
N ASP A 81 -10.46 -8.79 -5.40
CA ASP A 81 -11.63 -9.56 -5.80
C ASP A 81 -11.20 -10.91 -6.38
N ALA A 82 -10.19 -10.94 -7.26
CA ALA A 82 -9.61 -12.15 -7.83
C ALA A 82 -8.97 -13.07 -6.76
N MET A 83 -8.44 -12.50 -5.68
CA MET A 83 -7.91 -13.24 -4.53
C MET A 83 -9.00 -13.74 -3.56
N GLY A 84 -10.26 -13.38 -3.77
CA GLY A 84 -11.36 -13.72 -2.86
C GLY A 84 -11.25 -13.00 -1.51
N ILE A 85 -10.66 -11.81 -1.49
CA ILE A 85 -10.52 -10.92 -0.32
C ILE A 85 -10.93 -9.49 -0.67
N GLY A 86 -11.81 -9.37 -1.66
CA GLY A 86 -12.43 -8.14 -2.14
C GLY A 86 -13.30 -7.45 -1.11
N TYR A 87 -13.75 -6.23 -1.41
CA TYR A 87 -14.51 -5.41 -0.46
C TYR A 87 -15.77 -6.11 0.05
N ASP A 88 -16.54 -6.73 -0.83
CA ASP A 88 -17.77 -7.45 -0.44
C ASP A 88 -17.46 -8.59 0.52
N GLN A 89 -16.38 -9.34 0.26
CA GLN A 89 -15.95 -10.42 1.14
C GLN A 89 -15.47 -9.92 2.51
N LEU A 90 -14.74 -8.80 2.54
CA LEU A 90 -14.31 -8.15 3.78
C LEU A 90 -15.52 -7.65 4.58
N LYS A 91 -16.52 -7.08 3.89
CA LYS A 91 -17.75 -6.55 4.49
C LYS A 91 -18.61 -7.66 5.10
N ASP A 92 -18.65 -8.83 4.47
CA ASP A 92 -19.31 -10.01 5.03
C ASP A 92 -18.66 -10.45 6.35
N TRP A 93 -17.34 -10.32 6.47
CA TRP A 93 -16.61 -10.65 7.70
C TRP A 93 -16.70 -9.56 8.77
N ASN A 94 -16.71 -8.30 8.35
CA ASN A 94 -16.85 -7.14 9.21
C ASN A 94 -17.65 -6.03 8.49
N PRO A 95 -18.93 -5.81 8.82
CA PRO A 95 -19.78 -4.81 8.17
C PRO A 95 -19.31 -3.35 8.36
N ASN A 96 -18.41 -3.10 9.31
CA ASN A 96 -17.84 -1.78 9.57
C ASN A 96 -16.45 -1.59 8.95
N VAL A 97 -15.99 -2.54 8.13
CA VAL A 97 -14.65 -2.48 7.53
C VAL A 97 -14.54 -1.33 6.53
N ILE A 98 -13.42 -0.63 6.61
CA ILE A 98 -12.98 0.34 5.60
C ILE A 98 -11.84 -0.30 4.81
N LEU A 99 -11.97 -0.37 3.48
CA LEU A 99 -10.90 -0.83 2.60
C LEU A 99 -10.19 0.38 1.99
N THR A 100 -8.87 0.43 2.11
CA THR A 100 -8.02 1.38 1.39
C THR A 100 -7.13 0.64 0.42
N THR A 101 -7.25 0.94 -0.87
CA THR A 101 -6.34 0.45 -1.92
C THR A 101 -5.35 1.52 -2.30
N ILE A 102 -4.08 1.13 -2.48
CA ILE A 102 -3.01 1.99 -2.97
C ILE A 102 -2.41 1.32 -4.20
N SER A 103 -2.53 1.95 -5.35
CA SER A 103 -1.96 1.47 -6.62
C SER A 103 -1.37 2.63 -7.43
N GLY A 104 -0.63 2.30 -8.49
CA GLY A 104 0.02 3.27 -9.38
C GLY A 104 -0.94 4.36 -9.87
N PHE A 105 -2.07 3.90 -10.42
CA PHE A 105 -3.05 4.71 -11.14
C PHE A 105 -4.47 4.64 -10.52
N GLY A 106 -4.60 4.09 -9.31
CA GLY A 106 -5.88 3.88 -8.64
C GLY A 106 -6.60 2.63 -9.13
N SER A 107 -7.84 2.45 -8.67
CA SER A 107 -8.73 1.34 -9.08
C SER A 107 -9.80 1.77 -10.08
N PHE A 108 -9.83 3.05 -10.47
CA PHE A 108 -10.86 3.61 -11.33
C PHE A 108 -10.24 4.57 -12.36
N GLY A 109 -10.87 4.67 -13.53
CA GLY A 109 -10.47 5.58 -14.60
C GLY A 109 -9.68 4.90 -15.73
N PRO A 110 -9.30 5.65 -16.77
CA PRO A 110 -8.77 5.11 -18.03
C PRO A 110 -7.39 4.44 -17.90
N HIS A 111 -6.70 4.66 -16.78
CA HIS A 111 -5.36 4.12 -16.51
C HIS A 111 -5.35 3.11 -15.37
N ALA A 112 -6.51 2.66 -14.88
CA ALA A 112 -6.60 1.75 -13.73
C ALA A 112 -5.79 0.45 -13.92
N ASP A 113 -5.68 -0.02 -15.17
CA ASP A 113 -4.99 -1.26 -15.53
C ASP A 113 -3.49 -1.06 -15.79
N TRP A 114 -2.98 0.18 -15.66
CA TRP A 114 -1.57 0.46 -15.88
C TRP A 114 -0.71 0.00 -14.70
N GLN A 115 0.44 -0.60 -15.02
CA GLN A 115 1.44 -0.94 -14.01
C GLN A 115 2.22 0.30 -13.58
N GLY A 116 2.20 0.60 -12.29
CA GLY A 116 2.96 1.70 -11.69
C GLY A 116 4.24 1.22 -11.03
N SER A 117 5.28 2.03 -11.13
CA SER A 117 6.50 1.95 -10.33
C SER A 117 6.91 3.37 -9.95
N HIS A 118 7.78 3.54 -8.95
CA HIS A 118 8.29 4.87 -8.59
C HIS A 118 8.72 5.69 -9.82
N LEU A 119 9.48 5.06 -10.72
CA LEU A 119 9.97 5.68 -11.95
C LEU A 119 8.82 6.14 -12.86
N VAL A 120 7.88 5.23 -13.15
CA VAL A 120 6.72 5.51 -14.01
C VAL A 120 5.86 6.62 -13.41
N ASN A 121 5.57 6.53 -12.11
CA ASN A 121 4.75 7.50 -11.40
C ASN A 121 5.43 8.87 -11.32
N CYS A 122 6.75 8.91 -11.14
CA CYS A 122 7.53 10.15 -11.19
C CYS A 122 7.46 10.82 -12.56
N ALA A 123 7.58 10.04 -13.63
CA ALA A 123 7.52 10.55 -14.99
C ALA A 123 6.11 11.05 -15.35
N VAL A 124 5.10 10.21 -15.14
CA VAL A 124 3.71 10.53 -15.53
C VAL A 124 3.09 11.60 -14.64
N GLY A 125 3.41 11.61 -13.34
CA GLY A 125 2.98 12.62 -12.38
C GLY A 125 3.72 13.96 -12.51
N GLY A 126 4.69 14.06 -13.42
CA GLY A 126 5.43 15.29 -13.71
C GLY A 126 6.53 15.64 -12.70
N TRP A 127 6.77 14.82 -11.68
CA TRP A 127 7.85 14.99 -10.71
C TRP A 127 9.23 15.02 -11.39
N ALA A 128 9.41 14.16 -12.40
CA ALA A 128 10.66 14.08 -13.15
C ALA A 128 11.03 15.42 -13.85
N ASN A 129 10.04 16.29 -14.15
CA ASN A 129 10.30 17.61 -14.76
C ASN A 129 11.06 18.57 -13.83
N PHE A 130 11.06 18.31 -12.52
CA PHE A 130 11.75 19.12 -11.52
C PHE A 130 13.10 18.53 -11.11
N CYS A 131 13.54 17.44 -11.75
CA CYS A 131 14.75 16.71 -11.37
C CYS A 131 15.78 16.74 -12.51
N GLY A 132 17.00 17.21 -12.19
CA GLY A 132 18.11 17.29 -13.13
C GLY A 132 18.35 18.69 -13.67
N THR A 133 18.97 18.78 -14.85
CA THR A 133 19.27 20.04 -15.54
C THR A 133 18.52 20.12 -16.88
N PRO A 134 18.14 21.32 -17.37
CA PRO A 134 17.29 21.46 -18.55
C PRO A 134 17.88 20.88 -19.85
N ASP A 135 19.19 20.72 -19.92
CA ASP A 135 19.96 20.24 -21.07
C ASP A 135 20.11 18.71 -21.12
N ARG A 136 19.51 17.98 -20.17
CA ARG A 136 19.67 16.52 -20.03
C ARG A 136 18.33 15.81 -19.96
N ALA A 137 18.37 14.48 -20.11
CA ALA A 137 17.22 13.63 -19.87
C ALA A 137 16.73 13.78 -18.43
N LEU A 138 15.40 13.70 -18.25
CA LEU A 138 14.78 13.81 -16.94
C LEU A 138 15.30 12.72 -16.00
N LEU A 139 15.59 13.12 -14.77
CA LEU A 139 16.01 12.19 -13.73
C LEU A 139 14.80 11.78 -12.89
N GLN A 140 14.82 10.54 -12.40
CA GLN A 140 13.89 10.13 -11.35
C GLN A 140 14.18 10.96 -10.08
N ALA A 141 13.12 11.32 -9.35
CA ALA A 141 13.29 11.88 -8.02
C ALA A 141 14.05 10.91 -7.11
N GLY A 142 14.82 11.46 -6.17
CA GLY A 142 15.53 10.67 -5.16
C GLY A 142 14.56 10.02 -4.17
N GLY A 143 14.94 8.85 -3.66
CA GLY A 143 14.12 8.09 -2.71
C GLY A 143 12.90 7.44 -3.37
N ALA A 144 11.79 7.41 -2.63
CA ALA A 144 10.50 6.84 -3.02
C ALA A 144 9.37 7.87 -2.78
N ILE A 145 9.49 9.04 -3.41
CA ILE A 145 8.64 10.19 -3.12
C ILE A 145 7.18 9.91 -3.46
N THR A 146 6.91 9.22 -4.58
CA THR A 146 5.53 8.96 -5.00
C THR A 146 4.82 7.98 -4.05
N GLU A 147 5.54 6.97 -3.56
CA GLU A 147 5.05 6.00 -2.58
C GLU A 147 4.86 6.67 -1.21
N THR A 148 5.79 7.53 -0.81
CA THR A 148 5.71 8.26 0.47
C THR A 148 4.52 9.20 0.49
N LEU A 149 4.30 9.95 -0.60
CA LEU A 149 3.13 10.82 -0.75
C LEU A 149 1.83 10.03 -0.77
N ALA A 150 1.76 8.93 -1.52
CA ALA A 150 0.56 8.10 -1.53
C ALA A 150 0.26 7.50 -0.15
N GLY A 151 1.27 7.05 0.59
CA GLY A 151 1.11 6.60 1.97
C GLY A 151 0.60 7.70 2.90
N ALA A 152 1.12 8.93 2.75
CA ALA A 152 0.66 10.08 3.52
C ALA A 152 -0.81 10.44 3.19
N TYR A 153 -1.17 10.51 1.91
CA TYR A 153 -2.55 10.77 1.47
C TYR A 153 -3.51 9.69 1.94
N ALA A 154 -3.12 8.42 1.88
CA ALA A 154 -3.91 7.31 2.41
C ALA A 154 -4.16 7.47 3.92
N ALA A 155 -3.14 7.85 4.69
CA ALA A 155 -3.29 8.11 6.12
C ALA A 155 -4.23 9.30 6.39
N THR A 156 -4.11 10.40 5.66
CA THR A 156 -4.98 11.57 5.80
C THR A 156 -6.42 11.27 5.44
N ALA A 157 -6.66 10.65 4.28
CA ALA A 157 -8.00 10.29 3.83
C ALA A 157 -8.68 9.32 4.80
N ARG A 158 -7.90 8.41 5.41
CA ARG A 158 -8.38 7.52 6.47
C ARG A 158 -8.84 8.28 7.71
N LEU A 159 -8.07 9.27 8.18
CA LEU A 159 -8.47 10.12 9.31
C LEU A 159 -9.77 10.86 9.01
N ILE A 160 -9.94 11.34 7.77
CA ILE A 160 -11.18 12.01 7.33
C ILE A 160 -12.36 11.04 7.36
N VAL A 161 -12.21 9.82 6.84
CA VAL A 161 -13.27 8.79 6.86
C VAL A 161 -13.66 8.43 8.30
N ALA A 162 -12.67 8.25 9.18
CA ALA A 162 -12.89 7.94 10.59
C ALA A 162 -13.60 9.08 11.35
N LEU A 163 -13.20 10.34 11.12
CA LEU A 163 -13.81 11.53 11.74
C LEU A 163 -15.20 11.85 11.16
N GLY A 164 -15.39 11.63 9.86
CA GLY A 164 -16.64 11.87 9.13
C GLY A 164 -17.75 10.86 9.43
N ARG A 165 -17.48 9.85 10.28
CA ARG A 165 -18.42 8.76 10.63
C ARG A 165 -18.87 7.90 9.44
N ALA A 166 -18.10 7.86 8.35
CA ALA A 166 -18.33 6.88 7.30
C ALA A 166 -18.00 5.50 7.88
N ARG A 167 -19.03 4.68 8.11
CA ARG A 167 -18.91 3.39 8.80
C ARG A 167 -18.40 2.25 7.89
N HIS A 168 -18.33 2.48 6.58
CA HIS A 168 -17.93 1.48 5.60
C HIS A 168 -17.68 2.15 4.24
N GLY A 169 -16.74 1.63 3.45
CA GLY A 169 -16.50 2.07 2.07
C GLY A 169 -15.13 1.67 1.53
N VAL A 170 -14.91 1.97 0.25
CA VAL A 170 -13.64 1.78 -0.45
C VAL A 170 -13.00 3.14 -0.75
N LEU A 171 -11.76 3.32 -0.31
CA LEU A 171 -10.93 4.46 -0.65
C LEU A 171 -9.84 3.98 -1.61
N SER A 172 -9.78 4.55 -2.82
CA SER A 172 -8.71 4.26 -3.78
C SER A 172 -7.77 5.44 -3.90
N ILE A 173 -6.49 5.22 -3.57
CA ILE A 173 -5.42 6.21 -3.67
C ILE A 173 -4.52 5.86 -4.84
N LEU A 174 -4.27 6.85 -5.68
CA LEU A 174 -3.39 6.78 -6.84
C LEU A 174 -2.11 7.59 -6.60
N THR A 175 -0.98 7.05 -7.04
CA THR A 175 0.34 7.68 -6.89
C THR A 175 0.69 8.64 -8.03
N SER A 176 -0.04 8.59 -9.16
CA SER A 176 0.15 9.51 -10.28
C SER A 176 -1.19 9.90 -10.92
N ALA A 177 -1.36 11.19 -11.20
CA ALA A 177 -2.53 11.73 -11.90
C ALA A 177 -2.05 12.42 -13.19
N HIS A 178 -2.55 11.98 -14.34
CA HIS A 178 -2.35 12.70 -15.59
C HIS A 178 -3.50 13.70 -15.78
N GLY A 179 -3.19 15.00 -15.78
CA GLY A 179 -4.15 16.02 -16.19
C GLY A 179 -4.45 15.86 -17.67
N ARG A 180 -5.73 15.76 -18.05
CA ARG A 180 -6.11 15.95 -19.46
C ARG A 180 -5.58 17.33 -19.85
N ARG A 181 -4.78 17.40 -20.91
CA ARG A 181 -4.41 18.67 -21.53
C ARG A 181 -5.70 19.45 -21.82
N CYS A 182 -5.85 20.63 -21.21
CA CYS A 182 -6.78 21.64 -21.68
C CYS A 182 -6.34 22.13 -23.06
#